data_AF-A0A2E2RSW5-F1
#
_entry.id   AF-A0A2E2RSW5-F1
#
_cell.length_a   1.000
_cell.length_b   1.000
_cell.length_c   1.000
_cell.angle_alpha   90.00
_cell.angle_beta   90.00
_cell.angle_gamma   90.00
#
_symmetry.space_group_name_H-M   'P 1'
#
loop_
_entity.id
_entity.type
_entity.pdbx_description
1 polymer ?
#
loop_
_entity_poly.entity_id
_entity_poly.type
_entity_poly.pdbx_seq_one_letter_code
_entity_poly.pdbx_strand_id
1 'polypeptide(L)'
;MTNRGGLLAMSRRHKRRSKLFDVHAARFVSEAAEFHHKLSGYLLALKPQDEQYKAILAVSEEVYRAVAVVSGATPPWAATPRSEASWSSNKAKGEEG
;
A
#
# COMPACT_ATOMS: atom_id res chain seq x y z
N MET A 1 -51.29 22.90 -22.04
CA MET A 1 -50.41 22.98 -20.85
C MET A 1 -50.11 21.56 -20.38
N THR A 2 -49.05 20.93 -20.88
CA THR A 2 -48.67 19.55 -20.53
C THR A 2 -47.66 19.57 -19.41
N ASN A 3 -48.11 19.19 -18.21
CA ASN A 3 -47.29 18.96 -17.03
C ASN A 3 -46.37 17.77 -17.31
N ARG A 4 -45.09 18.03 -17.62
CA ARG A 4 -44.06 16.99 -17.69
C ARG A 4 -43.75 16.55 -16.27
N GLY A 5 -44.42 15.50 -15.81
CA GLY A 5 -44.06 14.79 -14.59
C GLY A 5 -42.60 14.37 -14.67
N GLY A 6 -41.76 15.06 -13.90
CA GLY A 6 -40.36 14.74 -13.72
C GLY A 6 -40.24 13.41 -12.98
N LEU A 7 -40.14 12.33 -13.74
CA LEU A 7 -39.62 11.06 -13.25
C LEU A 7 -38.15 11.29 -12.91
N LEU A 8 -37.90 11.57 -11.62
CA LEU A 8 -36.56 11.53 -11.04
C LEU A 8 -36.02 10.12 -11.28
N ALA A 9 -35.18 9.99 -12.31
CA ALA A 9 -34.40 8.80 -12.55
C ALA A 9 -33.48 8.61 -11.33
N MET A 10 -33.91 7.84 -10.33
CA MET A 10 -33.02 7.31 -9.31
C MET A 10 -32.05 6.38 -10.04
N SER A 11 -30.92 6.94 -10.44
CA SER A 11 -29.78 6.18 -10.93
C SER A 11 -29.46 5.15 -9.86
N ARG A 12 -29.72 3.87 -10.17
CA ARG A 12 -29.47 2.75 -9.25
C ARG A 12 -28.00 2.81 -8.84
N ARG A 13 -27.73 3.29 -7.63
CA ARG A 13 -26.36 3.30 -7.08
C ARG A 13 -25.90 1.85 -7.01
N HIS A 14 -24.81 1.53 -7.71
CA HIS A 14 -24.20 0.22 -7.59
C HIS A 14 -23.80 -0.01 -6.13
N LYS A 15 -24.36 -1.08 -5.55
CA LYS A 15 -24.02 -1.48 -4.19
C LYS A 15 -22.57 -1.95 -4.20
N ARG A 16 -21.69 -1.21 -3.50
CA ARG A 16 -20.30 -1.61 -3.32
C ARG A 16 -20.27 -2.88 -2.46
N ARG A 17 -19.35 -3.79 -2.78
CA ARG A 17 -19.12 -5.00 -1.99
C ARG A 17 -18.28 -4.65 -0.76
N SER A 18 -18.46 -5.42 0.32
CA SER A 18 -17.66 -5.29 1.55
C SER A 18 -16.26 -5.90 1.42
N LYS A 19 -16.05 -6.82 0.46
CA LYS A 19 -14.79 -7.51 0.20
C LYS A 19 -14.58 -7.74 -1.31
N LEU A 20 -13.32 -7.87 -1.70
CA LEU A 20 -12.95 -8.34 -3.04
C LEU A 20 -13.24 -9.84 -3.17
N PHE A 21 -13.47 -10.28 -4.41
CA PHE A 21 -13.40 -11.70 -4.73
C PHE A 21 -11.94 -12.14 -4.79
N ASP A 22 -11.69 -13.42 -4.55
CA ASP A 22 -10.34 -13.99 -4.56
C ASP A 22 -9.59 -13.73 -5.87
N VAL A 23 -10.29 -13.80 -7.02
CA VAL A 23 -9.71 -13.46 -8.33
C VAL A 23 -9.25 -12.00 -8.40
N HIS A 24 -10.01 -11.07 -7.82
CA HIS A 24 -9.63 -9.66 -7.77
C HIS A 24 -8.51 -9.40 -6.76
N ALA A 25 -8.52 -10.11 -5.62
CA ALA A 25 -7.43 -10.05 -4.66
C ALA A 25 -6.11 -10.56 -5.26
N ALA A 26 -6.13 -11.72 -5.93
CA ALA A 26 -4.97 -12.27 -6.63
C ALA A 26 -4.44 -11.32 -7.72
N ARG A 27 -5.35 -10.73 -8.51
CA ARG A 27 -4.98 -9.73 -9.52
C ARG A 27 -4.34 -8.49 -8.88
N PHE A 28 -4.91 -7.98 -7.79
CA PHE A 28 -4.36 -6.86 -7.05
C PHE A 28 -2.93 -7.15 -6.54
N VAL A 29 -2.70 -8.35 -5.99
CA VAL A 29 -1.37 -8.79 -5.54
C VAL A 29 -0.36 -8.79 -6.70
N SER A 30 -0.77 -9.31 -7.87
CA SER A 30 0.08 -9.35 -9.07
C SER A 30 0.42 -7.93 -9.55
N GLU A 31 -0.58 -7.05 -9.65
CA GLU A 31 -0.39 -5.66 -10.08
C GLU A 31 0.50 -4.87 -9.09
N ALA A 32 0.33 -5.11 -7.79
CA ALA A 32 1.17 -4.53 -6.75
C ALA A 32 2.63 -5.01 -6.83
N ALA A 33 2.87 -6.28 -7.19
CA ALA A 33 4.20 -6.84 -7.40
C ALA A 33 4.93 -6.16 -8.56
N GLU A 34 4.27 -6.04 -9.70
CA GLU A 34 4.81 -5.34 -10.86
C GLU A 34 5.10 -3.88 -10.55
N PHE A 35 4.22 -3.22 -9.81
CA PHE A 35 4.42 -1.84 -9.40
C PHE A 35 5.62 -1.69 -8.45
N HIS A 36 5.76 -2.58 -7.46
CA HIS A 36 6.93 -2.58 -6.56
C HIS A 36 8.24 -2.74 -7.35
N HIS A 37 8.29 -3.66 -8.32
CA HIS A 37 9.48 -3.82 -9.18
C HIS A 37 9.82 -2.56 -9.96
N LYS A 38 8.82 -1.81 -10.46
CA LYS A 38 9.05 -0.53 -11.12
C LYS A 38 9.62 0.51 -10.14
N LEU A 39 9.15 0.52 -8.88
CA LEU A 39 9.68 1.43 -7.86
C LEU A 39 11.12 1.10 -7.46
N SER A 40 11.51 -0.17 -7.46
CA SER A 40 12.87 -0.60 -7.11
C SER A 40 13.93 0.09 -7.97
N GLY A 41 13.66 0.29 -9.27
CA GLY A 41 14.58 0.99 -10.17
C GLY A 41 14.86 2.43 -9.72
N TYR A 42 13.84 3.15 -9.26
CA TYR A 42 14.01 4.52 -8.76
C TYR A 42 14.72 4.55 -7.41
N LEU A 43 14.41 3.61 -6.51
CA LEU A 43 15.06 3.51 -5.20
C LEU A 43 16.57 3.26 -5.34
N LEU A 44 16.98 2.43 -6.30
CA LEU A 44 18.39 2.16 -6.58
C LEU A 44 19.13 3.36 -7.19
N ALA A 45 18.41 4.24 -7.90
CA ALA A 45 19.00 5.42 -8.53
C ALA A 45 19.19 6.61 -7.57
N LEU A 46 18.52 6.60 -6.42
CA LEU A 46 18.49 7.72 -5.48
C LEU A 46 19.33 7.44 -4.23
N LYS A 47 19.84 8.51 -3.61
CA LYS A 47 20.52 8.41 -2.31
C LYS A 47 19.47 8.23 -1.19
N PRO A 48 19.71 7.36 -0.19
CA PRO A 48 18.76 7.14 0.90
C PRO A 48 18.39 8.40 1.71
N GLN A 49 19.26 9.40 1.74
CA GLN A 49 19.05 10.66 2.46
C GLN A 49 18.09 11.60 1.71
N ASP A 50 17.93 11.41 0.40
CA ASP A 50 17.13 12.25 -0.49
C ASP A 50 15.63 12.17 -0.14
N GLU A 51 14.93 13.29 -0.25
CA GLU A 51 13.49 13.35 0.03
C GLU A 51 12.68 12.54 -0.99
N GLN A 52 13.11 12.49 -2.25
CA GLN A 52 12.47 11.67 -3.29
C GLN A 52 12.60 10.18 -2.98
N TYR A 53 13.76 9.75 -2.48
CA TYR A 53 13.95 8.37 -2.04
C TYR A 53 12.97 8.02 -0.92
N LYS A 54 12.88 8.87 0.11
CA LYS A 54 11.96 8.67 1.25
C LYS A 54 10.50 8.64 0.80
N ALA A 55 10.11 9.51 -0.12
CA ALA A 55 8.75 9.55 -0.66
C ALA A 55 8.41 8.27 -1.43
N ILE A 56 9.32 7.80 -2.31
CA ILE A 56 9.12 6.56 -3.08
C ILE A 56 9.10 5.34 -2.15
N LEU A 57 9.96 5.32 -1.13
CA LEU A 57 9.98 4.26 -0.13
C LEU A 57 8.65 4.20 0.62
N ALA A 58 8.10 5.35 1.04
CA ALA A 58 6.81 5.42 1.71
C ALA A 58 5.67 4.86 0.83
N VAL A 59 5.67 5.16 -0.48
CA VAL A 59 4.71 4.57 -1.42
C VAL A 59 4.87 3.05 -1.48
N SER A 60 6.10 2.55 -1.55
CA SER A 60 6.37 1.11 -1.54
C SER A 60 5.88 0.44 -0.25
N GLU A 61 6.03 1.08 0.90
CA GLU A 61 5.53 0.58 2.19
C GLU A 61 4.00 0.57 2.26
N GLU A 62 3.32 1.56 1.69
CA GLU A 62 1.85 1.55 1.63
C GLU A 62 1.32 0.45 0.72
N VAL A 63 1.98 0.21 -0.42
CA VAL A 63 1.65 -0.91 -1.31
C VAL A 63 1.80 -2.23 -0.57
N TYR A 64 2.88 -2.39 0.20
CA TYR A 64 3.08 -3.55 1.07
C TYR A 64 1.91 -3.74 2.05
N ARG A 65 1.52 -2.68 2.78
CA ARG A 65 0.39 -2.72 3.73
C ARG A 65 -0.91 -3.10 3.05
N ALA A 66 -1.18 -2.52 1.88
CA ALA A 66 -2.38 -2.80 1.10
C ALA A 66 -2.45 -4.28 0.67
N VAL A 67 -1.34 -4.86 0.22
CA VAL A 67 -1.26 -6.28 -0.15
C VAL A 67 -1.52 -7.18 1.06
N ALA A 68 -0.95 -6.86 2.22
CA ALA A 68 -1.19 -7.62 3.45
C ALA A 68 -2.67 -7.60 3.86
N VAL A 69 -3.34 -6.45 3.75
CA VAL A 69 -4.78 -6.32 4.07
C VAL A 69 -5.66 -7.06 3.06
N VAL A 70 -5.33 -7.00 1.77
CA VAL A 70 -6.15 -7.60 0.71
C VAL A 70 -5.99 -9.12 0.63
N SER A 71 -4.77 -9.62 0.78
CA SER A 71 -4.45 -11.05 0.63
C SER A 71 -4.43 -11.81 1.95
N GLY A 72 -4.29 -11.13 3.09
CA GLY A 72 -4.05 -11.76 4.39
C GLY A 72 -2.66 -12.39 4.52
N ALA A 73 -1.78 -12.20 3.53
CA ALA A 73 -0.45 -12.79 3.46
C ALA A 73 0.64 -11.73 3.32
N THR A 74 1.86 -12.08 3.73
CA THR A 74 3.04 -11.24 3.51
C THR A 74 3.41 -11.28 2.01
N PRO A 75 3.63 -10.11 1.37
CA PRO A 75 4.06 -10.04 -0.02
C PRO A 75 5.36 -10.83 -0.28
N PRO A 76 5.52 -11.44 -1.47
CA PRO A 76 6.68 -12.29 -1.76
C PRO A 76 8.02 -11.54 -1.74
N TRP A 77 8.04 -10.25 -2.08
CA TRP A 77 9.26 -9.42 -2.02
C TRP A 77 9.67 -9.00 -0.60
N ALA A 78 8.79 -9.20 0.38
CA ALA A 78 9.07 -8.93 1.78
C ALA A 78 9.71 -10.13 2.51
N ALA A 79 9.98 -11.22 1.80
CA ALA A 79 10.77 -12.35 2.31
C ALA A 79 12.24 -11.96 2.60
N THR A 80 12.66 -10.74 2.24
CA THR A 80 13.94 -10.20 2.71
C THR A 80 13.79 -9.87 4.19
N PRO A 81 14.45 -10.59 5.12
CA PRO A 81 14.38 -10.26 6.53
C PRO A 81 14.85 -8.81 6.66
N ARG A 82 13.92 -7.91 7.00
CA ARG A 82 14.27 -6.59 7.52
C ARG A 82 15.04 -6.92 8.78
N SER A 83 16.37 -6.87 8.72
CA SER A 83 17.22 -7.16 9.87
C SER A 83 16.70 -6.34 11.04
N GLU A 84 16.06 -7.03 11.98
CA GLU A 84 15.41 -6.49 13.17
C GLU A 84 16.46 -6.05 14.21
N ALA A 85 17.61 -5.54 13.74
CA ALA A 85 18.86 -5.48 14.48
C ALA A 85 19.51 -4.09 14.55
N SER A 86 18.87 -3.00 14.10
CA SER A 86 19.55 -1.70 14.10
C SER A 86 18.70 -0.48 14.49
N TRP A 87 17.66 -0.66 15.30
CA TRP A 87 17.03 0.49 15.95
C TRP A 87 16.77 0.38 17.45
N SER A 88 17.34 -0.64 18.10
CA SER A 88 17.28 -0.80 19.57
C SER A 88 18.59 -0.40 20.26
N SER A 89 19.26 0.66 19.80
CA SER A 89 20.39 1.28 20.50
C SER A 89 20.17 2.78 20.62
N ASN A 90 19.67 3.19 21.78
CA ASN A 90 20.02 4.41 22.54
C ASN A 90 18.85 4.89 23.42
N LYS A 91 18.36 4.01 24.29
CA LYS A 91 17.46 4.43 25.39
C LYS A 91 17.77 3.70 26.68
N ALA A 92 19.04 3.68 27.09
CA ALA A 92 19.44 3.28 28.45
C ALA A 92 20.91 3.66 28.72
N LYS A 93 21.21 4.95 28.85
CA LYS A 93 22.38 5.39 29.63
C LYS A 93 22.20 6.86 29.99
N GLY A 94 21.73 7.10 31.20
CA GLY A 94 21.56 8.44 31.73
C GLY A 94 20.67 8.45 32.96
N GLU A 95 21.08 7.73 34.01
CA GLU A 95 20.67 7.98 35.39
C GLU A 95 21.63 7.22 36.34
N GLU A 96 22.84 7.76 36.46
CA GLU A 96 23.68 7.61 37.66
C GLU A 96 24.18 9.03 37.99
N GLY A 97 23.86 9.51 39.19
CA GLY A 97 24.22 10.83 39.71
C GLY A 97 23.25 11.33 40.75
#